data_AF-A0A935CQK5-F1
#
_entry.id   AF-A0A935CQK5-F1
#
_cell.length_a   1.000
_cell.length_b   1.000
_cell.length_c   1.000
_cell.angle_alpha   90.00
_cell.angle_beta   90.00
_cell.angle_gamma   90.00
#
_symmetry.space_group_name_H-M   'P 1'
#
loop_
_entity.id
_entity.type
_entity.pdbx_description
1 polymer ?
#
loop_
_entity_poly.entity_id
_entity_poly.type
_entity_poly.pdbx_seq_one_letter_code
_entity_poly.pdbx_strand_id
1 'polypeptide(L)'
;MTIRLMRNLRISPLLLMAATLMLLLLAFGGALASSPSVRVAPDSYEGIAINGSQASALIGADVNDLFVFVYHAATTTWAIIPFQVDEVDATGYYTTTDEIPTFDANDEIAFMVGDLGDQAPAWTWLLTSDRLTLPRVEVKVADPANPANAAYAYIVRSQDALALAPADYVAYVTADKTFDTPAYLAGLSPLASGSSGWHPGLEKLRIKNYTPSPQDILDRTHLRIGIKPRFLGFCLPTQYLCEEDLAQYLPPDFDLTPTKDGAVRVVGGGPLTPTLIYRDSLYVSSSLDLATLAGDPNVCSIAYMRVTFDLRDPNLSAFAPATYYDATGSTDPVNGVAPGTAIGGAPRSWVQYSGSQGSIVVLDSLTAAGGAAAHYYRDNSSAGSCTEGADPGSSGSYGESGTEITNPTGLLSIVFSGVIQPPAAGPIGAPIRSNLDNPLQETASAQYLCSVADLDGNHVVDVIGDIGPAAAAWSCQSGDACYLPAADTNQDGAVDIDDVQLVSACFGWALP
;
A
#
# COMPACT_ATOMS: atom_id res chain seq x y z
N MET A 1 -45.16 -23.16 -78.80
CA MET A 1 -43.69 -23.27 -78.66
C MET A 1 -43.29 -22.24 -77.61
N THR A 2 -43.27 -22.50 -76.30
CA THR A 2 -42.64 -23.62 -75.56
C THR A 2 -41.20 -23.83 -76.03
N ILE A 3 -40.16 -23.64 -75.22
CA ILE A 3 -39.81 -24.52 -74.08
C ILE A 3 -39.04 -23.76 -72.97
N ARG A 4 -39.49 -24.01 -71.73
CA ARG A 4 -38.82 -23.76 -70.43
C ARG A 4 -37.67 -24.76 -70.23
N LEU A 5 -36.56 -24.32 -69.66
CA LEU A 5 -35.61 -25.21 -68.97
C LEU A 5 -35.20 -24.57 -67.62
N MET A 6 -35.89 -24.93 -66.54
CA MET A 6 -35.39 -24.74 -65.17
C MET A 6 -34.66 -26.01 -64.75
N ARG A 7 -33.38 -25.89 -64.41
CA ARG A 7 -32.54 -26.99 -63.93
C ARG A 7 -32.36 -26.81 -62.42
N ASN A 8 -32.94 -27.75 -61.66
CA ASN A 8 -32.88 -27.80 -60.20
C ASN A 8 -31.44 -27.99 -59.73
N LEU A 9 -30.87 -26.95 -59.09
CA LEU A 9 -29.61 -27.05 -58.34
C LEU A 9 -29.92 -27.75 -57.01
N ARG A 10 -29.64 -29.05 -56.91
CA ARG A 10 -29.71 -29.78 -55.64
C ARG A 10 -28.47 -29.45 -54.82
N ILE A 11 -28.58 -28.46 -53.95
CA ILE A 11 -27.56 -28.18 -52.92
C ILE A 11 -27.57 -29.37 -51.95
N SER A 12 -26.42 -30.01 -51.79
CA SER A 12 -26.27 -31.18 -50.92
C SER A 12 -26.54 -30.79 -49.46
N PRO A 13 -27.31 -31.56 -48.69
CA PRO A 13 -27.62 -31.25 -47.28
C PRO A 13 -26.37 -31.16 -46.40
N LEU A 14 -25.26 -31.79 -46.80
CA LEU A 14 -23.96 -31.66 -46.12
C LEU A 14 -23.33 -30.27 -46.26
N LEU A 15 -23.53 -29.60 -47.41
CA LEU A 15 -23.02 -28.26 -47.66
C LEU A 15 -23.83 -27.21 -46.88
N LEU A 16 -25.13 -27.45 -46.70
CA LEU A 16 -25.97 -26.62 -45.85
C LEU A 16 -25.57 -26.77 -44.37
N MET A 17 -25.37 -28.00 -43.89
CA MET A 17 -24.92 -28.25 -42.51
C MET A 17 -23.54 -27.66 -42.19
N ALA A 18 -22.58 -27.75 -43.12
CA ALA A 18 -21.26 -27.15 -42.94
C ALA A 18 -21.33 -25.62 -42.91
N ALA A 19 -22.16 -25.00 -43.76
CA ALA A 19 -22.38 -23.56 -43.75
C ALA A 19 -23.07 -23.11 -42.45
N THR A 20 -24.06 -23.84 -41.94
CA THR A 20 -24.73 -23.50 -40.66
C THR A 20 -23.80 -23.69 -39.46
N LEU A 21 -22.96 -24.73 -39.45
CA LEU A 21 -21.98 -24.97 -38.38
C LEU A 21 -20.87 -23.91 -38.38
N MET A 22 -20.43 -23.47 -39.56
CA MET A 22 -19.43 -22.41 -39.71
C MET A 22 -20.01 -21.03 -39.36
N LEU A 23 -21.30 -20.77 -39.65
CA LEU A 23 -22.02 -19.58 -39.19
C LEU A 23 -22.26 -19.60 -37.67
N LEU A 24 -22.49 -20.77 -37.07
CA LEU A 24 -22.58 -20.93 -35.61
C LEU A 24 -21.22 -20.71 -34.93
N LEU A 25 -20.12 -21.21 -35.52
CA LEU A 25 -18.76 -21.00 -35.03
C LEU A 25 -18.31 -19.53 -35.17
N LEU A 26 -18.79 -18.80 -36.18
CA LEU A 26 -18.55 -17.37 -36.34
C LEU A 26 -19.43 -16.51 -35.41
N ALA A 27 -20.64 -16.96 -35.07
CA ALA A 27 -21.50 -16.28 -34.09
C ALA A 27 -21.05 -16.51 -32.63
N PHE A 28 -20.35 -17.61 -32.33
CA PHE A 28 -19.77 -17.88 -31.01
C PHE A 28 -18.28 -17.48 -30.87
N GLY A 29 -17.62 -17.06 -31.96
CA GLY A 29 -16.21 -16.63 -31.94
C GLY A 29 -15.97 -15.16 -31.60
N GLY A 30 -17.02 -14.36 -31.38
CA GLY A 30 -16.96 -12.90 -31.23
C GLY A 30 -16.93 -12.36 -29.79
N ALA A 31 -16.98 -13.23 -28.78
CA ALA A 31 -16.74 -12.87 -27.40
C ALA A 31 -15.50 -13.59 -26.91
N LEU A 32 -14.33 -13.21 -27.45
CA LEU A 32 -13.16 -13.15 -26.59
C LEU A 32 -13.54 -12.09 -25.56
N ALA A 33 -14.17 -12.52 -24.46
CA ALA A 33 -14.13 -11.79 -23.23
C ALA A 33 -12.64 -11.51 -23.04
N SER A 34 -12.24 -10.26 -23.29
CA SER A 34 -11.07 -9.71 -22.62
C SER A 34 -11.35 -10.03 -21.17
N SER A 35 -10.71 -11.07 -20.64
CA SER A 35 -10.61 -11.22 -19.21
C SER A 35 -10.21 -9.83 -18.73
N PRO A 36 -10.97 -9.20 -17.81
CA PRO A 36 -10.51 -7.94 -17.25
C PRO A 36 -9.05 -8.19 -16.94
N SER A 37 -8.16 -7.39 -17.53
CA SER A 37 -6.75 -7.49 -17.19
C SER A 37 -6.75 -7.36 -15.69
N VAL A 38 -6.58 -8.48 -14.99
CA VAL A 38 -6.49 -8.49 -13.56
C VAL A 38 -5.24 -7.68 -13.38
N ARG A 39 -5.42 -6.40 -13.05
CA ARG A 39 -4.38 -5.60 -12.43
C ARG A 39 -4.11 -6.33 -11.13
N VAL A 40 -3.25 -7.34 -11.21
CA VAL A 40 -2.26 -7.49 -10.18
C VAL A 40 -1.35 -6.29 -10.43
N ALA A 41 -1.83 -5.10 -10.04
CA ALA A 41 -0.98 -3.93 -10.03
C ALA A 41 0.18 -4.37 -9.13
N PRO A 42 1.43 -4.28 -9.61
CA PRO A 42 2.59 -4.66 -8.79
C PRO A 42 2.60 -3.93 -7.43
N ASP A 43 1.75 -2.91 -7.25
CA ASP A 43 1.65 -2.02 -6.09
C ASP A 43 0.38 -2.25 -5.24
N SER A 44 -0.34 -3.37 -5.42
CA SER A 44 -1.59 -3.62 -4.65
C SER A 44 -1.40 -3.72 -3.13
N TYR A 45 -0.14 -3.82 -2.68
CA TYR A 45 0.26 -3.80 -1.27
C TYR A 45 0.41 -2.38 -0.69
N GLU A 46 0.40 -1.35 -1.55
CA GLU A 46 0.58 0.04 -1.16
C GLU A 46 -0.74 0.63 -0.66
N GLY A 47 -0.65 1.32 0.48
CA GLY A 47 -1.66 2.27 0.89
C GLY A 47 -1.27 3.67 0.41
N ILE A 48 -2.26 4.45 0.05
CA ILE A 48 -2.11 5.85 -0.38
C ILE A 48 -2.92 6.76 0.53
N ALA A 49 -2.58 8.04 0.54
CA ALA A 49 -3.23 9.05 1.38
C ALA A 49 -3.35 10.38 0.64
N ILE A 50 -4.57 10.87 0.50
CA ILE A 50 -4.86 12.19 -0.06
C ILE A 50 -5.03 13.17 1.08
N ASN A 51 -4.20 14.20 1.15
CA ASN A 51 -4.37 15.23 2.15
C ASN A 51 -5.49 16.21 1.78
N GLY A 52 -6.02 16.93 2.75
CA GLY A 52 -7.12 17.84 2.51
C GLY A 52 -6.77 19.06 1.66
N SER A 53 -5.49 19.43 1.55
CA SER A 53 -5.04 20.42 0.56
C SER A 53 -5.22 19.95 -0.88
N GLN A 54 -5.05 18.64 -1.16
CA GLN A 54 -5.35 18.02 -2.44
C GLN A 54 -6.86 17.84 -2.65
N ALA A 55 -7.62 17.62 -1.57
CA ALA A 55 -9.07 17.47 -1.58
C ALA A 55 -9.81 18.72 -1.07
N SER A 56 -9.35 19.92 -1.47
CA SER A 56 -9.77 21.18 -0.85
C SER A 56 -11.28 21.47 -0.92
N ALA A 57 -11.98 20.86 -1.87
CA ALA A 57 -13.43 20.96 -2.01
C ALA A 57 -14.21 20.30 -0.86
N LEU A 58 -13.54 19.50 -0.02
CA LEU A 58 -14.10 18.83 1.15
C LEU A 58 -13.77 19.52 2.47
N ILE A 59 -12.96 20.58 2.48
CA ILE A 59 -12.58 21.29 3.70
C ILE A 59 -13.83 21.78 4.46
N GLY A 60 -13.87 21.54 5.77
CA GLY A 60 -14.99 21.83 6.65
C GLY A 60 -16.08 20.76 6.65
N ALA A 61 -15.88 19.63 5.99
CA ALA A 61 -16.75 18.46 6.13
C ALA A 61 -16.58 17.82 7.52
N ASP A 62 -17.67 17.33 8.10
CA ASP A 62 -17.55 16.40 9.23
C ASP A 62 -16.87 15.12 8.71
N VAL A 63 -15.84 14.63 9.39
CA VAL A 63 -15.11 13.44 8.98
C VAL A 63 -16.00 12.18 8.94
N ASN A 64 -17.11 12.18 9.68
CA ASN A 64 -18.11 11.11 9.67
C ASN A 64 -19.07 11.18 8.46
N ASP A 65 -19.10 12.31 7.76
CA ASP A 65 -19.87 12.48 6.52
C ASP A 65 -19.03 12.12 5.28
N LEU A 66 -17.77 11.73 5.44
CA LEU A 66 -16.87 11.36 4.35
C LEU A 66 -16.92 9.86 4.09
N PHE A 67 -16.90 9.49 2.81
CA PHE A 67 -16.90 8.10 2.37
C PHE A 67 -16.02 7.96 1.13
N VAL A 68 -15.38 6.79 0.98
CA VAL A 68 -14.59 6.48 -0.22
C VAL A 68 -15.25 5.36 -1.01
N PHE A 69 -15.49 5.62 -2.28
CA PHE A 69 -16.13 4.72 -3.21
C PHE A 69 -15.24 4.40 -4.40
N VAL A 70 -15.51 3.25 -5.01
CA VAL A 70 -14.96 2.86 -6.30
C VAL A 70 -16.07 2.56 -7.28
N TYR A 71 -15.79 2.79 -8.55
CA TYR A 71 -16.70 2.51 -9.65
C TYR A 71 -16.24 1.26 -10.40
N HIS A 72 -17.19 0.40 -10.75
CA HIS A 72 -16.96 -0.78 -11.58
C HIS A 72 -17.69 -0.60 -12.92
N ALA A 73 -16.95 -0.27 -13.97
CA ALA A 73 -17.53 0.06 -15.28
C ALA A 73 -18.25 -1.13 -15.92
N ALA A 74 -17.74 -2.35 -15.70
CA ALA A 74 -18.33 -3.57 -16.26
C ALA A 74 -19.75 -3.85 -15.76
N THR A 75 -20.09 -3.42 -14.54
CA THR A 75 -21.40 -3.62 -13.91
C THR A 75 -22.16 -2.32 -13.68
N THR A 76 -21.55 -1.16 -13.96
CA THR A 76 -22.10 0.17 -13.69
C THR A 76 -22.50 0.37 -12.22
N THR A 77 -21.72 -0.21 -11.30
CA THR A 77 -22.02 -0.18 -9.86
C THR A 77 -20.96 0.57 -9.08
N TRP A 78 -21.40 1.19 -7.99
CA TRP A 78 -20.54 1.77 -6.96
C TRP A 78 -20.37 0.80 -5.79
N ALA A 79 -19.18 0.76 -5.22
CA ALA A 79 -18.89 0.01 -4.00
C ALA A 79 -18.12 0.90 -3.03
N ILE A 80 -18.50 0.88 -1.75
CA ILE A 80 -17.71 1.53 -0.70
C ILE A 80 -16.47 0.67 -0.42
N ILE A 81 -15.31 1.30 -0.21
CA ILE A 81 -14.07 0.63 0.18
C ILE A 81 -13.62 1.06 1.58
N PRO A 82 -12.81 0.26 2.28
CA PRO A 82 -12.23 0.70 3.55
C PRO A 82 -11.40 1.95 3.35
N PHE A 83 -11.60 2.90 4.26
CA PHE A 83 -10.85 4.14 4.30
C PHE A 83 -10.66 4.57 5.75
N GLN A 84 -9.77 5.53 5.95
CA GLN A 84 -9.45 6.10 7.24
C GLN A 84 -9.11 7.57 7.07
N VAL A 85 -9.58 8.43 7.96
CA VAL A 85 -9.17 9.85 8.01
C VAL A 85 -8.17 10.00 9.14
N ASP A 86 -6.96 10.48 8.90
CA ASP A 86 -5.90 10.62 9.89
C ASP A 86 -5.52 12.09 10.07
N GLU A 87 -5.42 12.52 11.34
CA GLU A 87 -4.95 13.85 11.69
C GLU A 87 -3.41 13.88 11.69
N VAL A 88 -2.84 14.92 11.08
CA VAL A 88 -1.39 15.11 10.96
C VAL A 88 -1.05 16.52 11.43
N ASP A 89 -0.23 16.62 12.48
CA ASP A 89 0.14 17.92 13.03
C ASP A 89 1.05 18.73 12.09
N ALA A 90 1.30 20.00 12.44
CA ALA A 90 2.16 20.90 11.67
C ALA A 90 3.62 20.42 11.50
N THR A 91 4.05 19.41 12.26
CA THR A 91 5.38 18.79 12.15
C THR A 91 5.39 17.52 11.29
N GLY A 92 4.23 17.08 10.80
CA GLY A 92 4.07 15.91 9.96
C GLY A 92 3.87 14.61 10.74
N TYR A 93 3.50 14.68 12.02
CA TYR A 93 3.25 13.49 12.84
C TYR A 93 1.77 13.25 13.06
N TYR A 94 1.39 11.97 13.04
CA TYR A 94 0.02 11.56 13.37
C TYR A 94 -0.30 11.87 14.83
N THR A 95 -1.42 12.54 15.05
CA THR A 95 -1.90 12.91 16.38
C THR A 95 -3.37 12.49 16.60
N THR A 96 -3.77 12.39 17.86
CA THR A 96 -5.19 12.21 18.24
C THR A 96 -5.86 13.54 18.58
N THR A 97 -5.06 14.60 18.71
CA THR A 97 -5.54 15.96 18.98
C THR A 97 -5.63 16.69 17.67
N ASP A 98 -6.86 16.92 17.24
CA ASP A 98 -7.19 17.68 16.05
C ASP A 98 -7.44 19.14 16.46
N GLU A 99 -6.74 20.08 15.82
CA GLU A 99 -6.92 21.52 16.03
C GLU A 99 -8.25 22.05 15.46
N ILE A 100 -8.80 21.41 14.43
CA ILE A 100 -10.02 21.76 13.71
C ILE A 100 -10.89 20.51 13.54
N PRO A 101 -12.00 20.34 14.30
CA PRO A 101 -12.77 19.08 14.40
C PRO A 101 -13.50 18.63 13.11
N THR A 102 -13.23 19.26 11.97
CA THR A 102 -13.76 18.99 10.65
C THR A 102 -12.60 18.87 9.68
N PHE A 103 -12.77 18.06 8.62
CA PHE A 103 -11.74 17.83 7.62
C PHE A 103 -11.05 19.13 7.18
N ASP A 104 -9.73 19.22 7.36
CA ASP A 104 -8.96 20.44 7.10
C ASP A 104 -7.86 20.22 6.05
N ALA A 105 -6.78 21.01 6.06
CA ALA A 105 -5.77 20.95 5.00
C ALA A 105 -4.69 19.87 5.23
N ASN A 106 -4.43 19.51 6.49
CA ASN A 106 -3.39 18.57 6.92
C ASN A 106 -3.95 17.17 7.19
N ASP A 107 -5.25 17.03 7.38
CA ASP A 107 -5.91 15.73 7.41
C ASP A 107 -5.60 14.88 6.18
N GLU A 108 -5.43 13.57 6.39
CA GLU A 108 -5.18 12.58 5.35
C GLU A 108 -6.35 11.59 5.22
N ILE A 109 -6.82 11.34 4.00
CA ILE A 109 -7.77 10.25 3.70
C ILE A 109 -7.00 9.09 3.08
N ALA A 110 -6.82 8.02 3.84
CA ALA A 110 -6.05 6.85 3.47
C ALA A 110 -6.93 5.67 3.01
N PHE A 111 -6.46 4.94 1.98
CA PHE A 111 -7.10 3.73 1.44
C PHE A 111 -6.07 2.86 0.66
N MET A 112 -6.42 1.61 0.36
CA MET A 112 -5.51 0.68 -0.32
C MET A 112 -5.59 0.80 -1.85
N VAL A 113 -4.44 0.78 -2.53
CA VAL A 113 -4.36 0.75 -4.01
C VAL A 113 -5.03 -0.49 -4.58
N GLY A 114 -4.95 -1.60 -3.87
CA GLY A 114 -5.57 -2.87 -4.27
C GLY A 114 -7.11 -2.83 -4.35
N ASP A 115 -7.76 -1.81 -3.80
CA ASP A 115 -9.22 -1.70 -3.78
C ASP A 115 -9.76 -0.72 -4.85
N LEU A 116 -8.88 0.00 -5.55
CA LEU A 116 -9.27 1.02 -6.54
C LEU A 116 -10.01 0.43 -7.75
N GLY A 117 -10.87 1.25 -8.35
CA GLY A 117 -11.72 0.87 -9.47
C GLY A 117 -11.40 1.56 -10.79
N ASP A 118 -12.39 1.54 -11.67
CA ASP A 118 -12.37 2.19 -12.98
C ASP A 118 -12.70 3.68 -12.86
N GLN A 119 -12.36 4.45 -13.91
CA GLN A 119 -12.86 5.81 -14.03
C GLN A 119 -14.38 5.79 -14.27
N ALA A 120 -15.13 6.45 -13.40
CA ALA A 120 -16.54 6.71 -13.58
C ALA A 120 -16.75 7.71 -14.73
N PRO A 121 -17.73 7.46 -15.62
CA PRO A 121 -18.20 8.49 -16.53
C PRO A 121 -18.61 9.75 -15.78
N ALA A 122 -18.42 10.89 -16.42
CA ALA A 122 -18.74 12.20 -15.85
C ALA A 122 -20.25 12.46 -15.68
N TRP A 123 -21.13 11.47 -15.86
CA TRP A 123 -22.58 11.53 -15.63
C TRP A 123 -23.05 10.46 -14.63
N THR A 124 -22.20 9.47 -14.35
CA THR A 124 -22.52 8.43 -13.39
C THR A 124 -22.16 8.94 -12.00
N TRP A 125 -23.15 9.10 -11.12
CA TRP A 125 -22.96 9.52 -9.72
C TRP A 125 -23.57 8.53 -8.75
N LEU A 126 -23.12 8.61 -7.50
CA LEU A 126 -23.80 7.94 -6.40
C LEU A 126 -25.17 8.57 -6.17
N LEU A 127 -26.15 7.74 -5.85
CA LEU A 127 -27.52 8.19 -5.60
C LEU A 127 -27.70 8.69 -4.16
N THR A 128 -26.86 9.62 -3.72
CA THR A 128 -27.05 10.33 -2.45
C THR A 128 -28.02 11.50 -2.61
N SER A 129 -28.62 11.95 -1.50
CA SER A 129 -29.53 13.08 -1.47
C SER A 129 -28.82 14.41 -1.78
N ASP A 130 -27.55 14.53 -1.40
CA ASP A 130 -26.75 15.75 -1.54
C ASP A 130 -25.96 15.84 -2.86
N ARG A 131 -26.08 14.86 -3.76
CA ARG A 131 -25.24 14.75 -4.98
C ARG A 131 -25.32 15.93 -5.96
N LEU A 132 -26.38 16.74 -5.86
CA LEU A 132 -26.57 17.93 -6.72
C LEU A 132 -25.85 19.17 -6.18
N THR A 133 -25.57 19.21 -4.88
CA THR A 133 -25.04 20.40 -4.19
C THR A 133 -23.62 20.21 -3.68
N LEU A 134 -23.19 18.97 -3.47
CA LEU A 134 -21.85 18.64 -2.98
C LEU A 134 -20.97 18.03 -4.07
N PRO A 135 -19.66 18.34 -4.07
CA PRO A 135 -18.72 17.70 -4.97
C PRO A 135 -18.46 16.25 -4.56
N ARG A 136 -17.99 15.46 -5.53
CA ARG A 136 -17.11 14.32 -5.26
C ARG A 136 -15.68 14.71 -5.61
N VAL A 137 -14.70 14.13 -4.93
CA VAL A 137 -13.30 14.24 -5.31
C VAL A 137 -12.89 12.95 -5.98
N GLU A 138 -12.62 13.01 -7.28
CA GLU A 138 -12.00 11.90 -8.03
C GLU A 138 -10.50 11.88 -7.72
N VAL A 139 -10.05 10.76 -7.17
CA VAL A 139 -8.65 10.47 -6.94
C VAL A 139 -8.19 9.51 -8.02
N LYS A 140 -7.26 9.98 -8.85
CA LYS A 140 -6.57 9.16 -9.85
C LYS A 140 -5.19 8.79 -9.33
N VAL A 141 -4.89 7.50 -9.38
CA VAL A 141 -3.63 6.91 -8.94
C VAL A 141 -2.99 6.23 -10.13
N ALA A 142 -1.75 6.59 -10.47
CA ALA A 142 -1.08 6.05 -11.65
C ALA A 142 0.40 5.78 -11.39
N ASP A 143 0.89 4.67 -11.94
CA ASP A 143 2.31 4.40 -12.04
C ASP A 143 2.96 5.46 -12.96
N PRO A 144 3.97 6.23 -12.50
CA PRO A 144 4.65 7.22 -13.33
C PRO A 144 5.35 6.61 -14.56
N ALA A 145 5.78 5.35 -14.50
CA ALA A 145 6.36 4.63 -15.64
C ALA A 145 5.30 4.21 -16.66
N ASN A 146 4.04 4.09 -16.26
CA ASN A 146 2.91 3.81 -17.14
C ASN A 146 1.64 4.60 -16.75
N PRO A 147 1.57 5.91 -17.04
CA PRO A 147 0.45 6.76 -16.60
C PRO A 147 -0.91 6.40 -17.21
N ALA A 148 -0.93 5.60 -18.28
CA ALA A 148 -2.15 5.04 -18.85
C ALA A 148 -2.76 3.96 -17.96
N ASN A 149 -1.96 3.34 -17.10
CA ASN A 149 -2.39 2.36 -16.12
C ASN A 149 -2.84 3.06 -14.82
N ALA A 150 -3.88 3.89 -14.90
CA ALA A 150 -4.45 4.58 -13.74
C ALA A 150 -5.66 3.86 -13.12
N ALA A 151 -5.81 3.88 -11.80
CA ALA A 151 -6.97 3.40 -11.07
C ALA A 151 -7.58 4.56 -10.26
N TYR A 152 -8.86 4.43 -9.90
CA TYR A 152 -9.65 5.55 -9.40
C TYR A 152 -10.38 5.22 -8.10
N ALA A 153 -10.46 6.21 -7.22
CA ALA A 153 -11.37 6.27 -6.08
C ALA A 153 -12.12 7.60 -6.07
N TYR A 154 -13.23 7.64 -5.34
CA TYR A 154 -14.11 8.78 -5.27
C TYR A 154 -14.43 9.08 -3.82
N ILE A 155 -13.92 10.19 -3.31
CA ILE A 155 -14.23 10.67 -1.96
C ILE A 155 -15.50 11.51 -2.06
N VAL A 156 -16.50 11.15 -1.27
CA VAL A 156 -17.85 11.73 -1.32
C VAL A 156 -18.22 12.21 0.07
N ARG A 157 -18.75 13.43 0.15
CA ARG A 157 -19.46 13.90 1.34
C ARG A 157 -20.94 13.57 1.21
N SER A 158 -21.52 12.97 2.24
CA SER A 158 -22.94 12.61 2.26
C SER A 158 -23.49 12.65 3.67
N GLN A 159 -24.65 13.27 3.86
CA GLN A 159 -25.40 13.21 5.13
C GLN A 159 -26.33 11.99 5.21
N ASP A 160 -26.47 11.24 4.10
CA ASP A 160 -27.20 9.98 4.12
C ASP A 160 -26.50 8.95 5.00
N ALA A 161 -27.29 8.13 5.72
CA ALA A 161 -26.76 7.00 6.47
C ALA A 161 -26.29 5.89 5.50
N LEU A 162 -25.02 5.94 5.13
CA LEU A 162 -24.38 4.93 4.28
C LEU A 162 -23.77 3.82 5.14
N ALA A 163 -23.84 2.58 4.64
CA ALA A 163 -23.18 1.46 5.30
C ALA A 163 -21.67 1.64 5.19
N LEU A 164 -20.95 1.50 6.31
CA LEU A 164 -19.49 1.49 6.32
C LEU A 164 -18.96 0.24 5.59
N ALA A 165 -17.77 0.37 5.03
CA ALA A 165 -17.08 -0.77 4.43
C ALA A 165 -16.86 -1.86 5.49
N PRO A 166 -17.14 -3.13 5.18
CA PRO A 166 -17.13 -4.19 6.17
C PRO A 166 -15.72 -4.69 6.54
N ALA A 167 -14.70 -4.29 5.79
CA ALA A 167 -13.34 -4.78 5.96
C ALA A 167 -12.51 -3.84 6.84
N ASP A 168 -11.79 -4.47 7.76
CA ASP A 168 -10.76 -3.89 8.60
C ASP A 168 -9.46 -4.64 8.30
N TYR A 169 -8.46 -3.93 7.79
CA TYR A 169 -7.22 -4.52 7.29
C TYR A 169 -6.16 -4.70 8.36
N VAL A 170 -6.28 -4.06 9.51
CA VAL A 170 -5.28 -4.16 10.55
C VAL A 170 -5.90 -3.82 11.89
N ALA A 171 -5.58 -4.63 12.90
CA ALA A 171 -5.93 -4.34 14.27
C ALA A 171 -4.67 -4.33 15.14
N TYR A 172 -4.58 -3.37 16.05
CA TYR A 172 -3.57 -3.38 17.10
C TYR A 172 -4.08 -4.09 18.35
N VAL A 173 -3.38 -5.15 18.75
CA VAL A 173 -3.71 -5.94 19.93
C VAL A 173 -2.86 -5.46 21.11
N THR A 174 -3.39 -4.55 21.93
CA THR A 174 -2.67 -3.93 23.05
C THR A 174 -2.08 -4.93 24.04
N ALA A 175 -2.79 -6.04 24.31
CA ALA A 175 -2.35 -7.04 25.30
C ALA A 175 -1.05 -7.73 24.88
N ASP A 176 -0.89 -7.97 23.58
CA ASP A 176 0.24 -8.69 23.01
C ASP A 176 1.24 -7.74 22.32
N LYS A 177 0.91 -6.44 22.18
CA LYS A 177 1.67 -5.45 21.38
C LYS A 177 1.94 -5.93 19.95
N THR A 178 0.93 -6.54 19.34
CA THR A 178 1.02 -7.06 17.97
C THR A 178 0.07 -6.33 17.05
N PHE A 179 0.47 -6.19 15.79
CA PHE A 179 -0.41 -5.80 14.70
C PHE A 179 -0.86 -7.05 13.97
N ASP A 180 -2.18 -7.20 13.82
CA ASP A 180 -2.80 -8.35 13.18
C ASP A 180 -3.53 -7.90 11.91
N THR A 181 -3.03 -8.31 10.74
CA THR A 181 -3.60 -7.99 9.42
C THR A 181 -4.09 -9.28 8.75
N PRO A 182 -4.93 -9.28 7.70
CA PRO A 182 -5.19 -10.52 6.96
C PRO A 182 -3.92 -11.27 6.52
N ALA A 183 -2.89 -10.56 6.07
CA ALA A 183 -1.69 -11.16 5.50
C ALA A 183 -0.64 -11.60 6.51
N TYR A 184 -0.49 -10.92 7.63
CA TYR A 184 0.53 -11.23 8.63
C TYR A 184 0.14 -10.81 10.04
N LEU A 185 0.91 -11.29 11.01
CA LEU A 185 0.92 -10.79 12.37
C LEU A 185 2.36 -10.39 12.69
N ALA A 186 2.57 -9.14 13.09
CA ALA A 186 3.87 -8.59 13.48
C ALA A 186 3.82 -8.17 14.96
N GLY A 187 4.92 -8.37 15.68
CA GLY A 187 5.04 -7.93 17.06
C GLY A 187 6.34 -7.17 17.28
N LEU A 188 6.26 -6.07 18.01
CA LEU A 188 7.41 -5.23 18.37
C LEU A 188 7.83 -5.49 19.82
N SER A 189 9.12 -5.29 20.11
CA SER A 189 9.66 -5.49 21.46
C SER A 189 9.08 -4.50 22.49
N PRO A 190 8.87 -4.91 23.76
CA PRO A 190 9.00 -6.28 24.28
C PRO A 190 7.64 -6.97 24.26
N LEU A 191 7.56 -8.14 23.63
CA LEU A 191 6.35 -8.98 23.63
C LEU A 191 6.19 -9.79 24.93
N ALA A 192 7.26 -9.97 25.71
CA ALA A 192 7.22 -10.77 26.94
C ALA A 192 7.11 -9.90 28.21
N SER A 193 6.02 -10.08 28.97
CA SER A 193 5.87 -9.51 30.31
C SER A 193 7.03 -9.94 31.21
N GLY A 194 7.80 -8.98 31.73
CA GLY A 194 8.97 -9.21 32.58
C GLY A 194 10.31 -9.36 31.85
N SER A 195 10.34 -9.25 30.51
CA SER A 195 11.60 -9.04 29.80
C SER A 195 12.12 -7.63 30.08
N SER A 196 13.36 -7.53 30.54
CA SER A 196 14.02 -6.27 30.89
C SER A 196 14.79 -5.64 29.73
N GLY A 197 14.87 -6.33 28.59
CA GLY A 197 15.56 -5.88 27.39
C GLY A 197 14.56 -5.32 26.39
N TRP A 198 14.52 -4.01 26.26
CA TRP A 198 13.68 -3.29 25.31
C TRP A 198 14.48 -2.99 24.04
N HIS A 199 13.93 -3.23 22.83
CA HIS A 199 14.66 -2.96 21.58
C HIS A 199 13.83 -2.37 20.43
N PRO A 200 14.43 -1.52 19.57
CA PRO A 200 13.71 -0.86 18.50
C PRO A 200 13.60 -1.77 17.27
N GLY A 201 12.74 -2.79 17.32
CA GLY A 201 12.53 -3.67 16.19
C GLY A 201 11.47 -4.76 16.39
N LEU A 202 11.38 -5.67 15.41
CA LEU A 202 10.42 -6.76 15.38
C LEU A 202 10.93 -7.93 16.22
N GLU A 203 10.07 -8.48 17.08
CA GLU A 203 10.31 -9.73 17.81
C GLU A 203 9.50 -10.90 17.26
N LYS A 204 8.51 -10.61 16.40
CA LYS A 204 7.62 -11.63 15.86
C LYS A 204 7.16 -11.25 14.47
N LEU A 205 7.15 -12.22 13.57
CA LEU A 205 6.51 -12.09 12.28
C LEU A 205 5.94 -13.44 11.86
N ARG A 206 4.64 -13.46 11.58
CA ARG A 206 3.92 -14.64 11.10
C ARG A 206 3.20 -14.29 9.82
N ILE A 207 3.47 -14.99 8.72
CA ILE A 207 2.75 -14.82 7.45
C ILE A 207 1.53 -15.76 7.46
N LYS A 208 0.32 -15.21 7.30
CA LYS A 208 -0.95 -15.93 7.50
C LYS A 208 -1.62 -16.40 6.21
N ASN A 209 -1.52 -15.62 5.13
CA ASN A 209 -2.36 -15.83 3.94
C ASN A 209 -2.09 -17.13 3.16
N TYR A 210 -0.90 -17.72 3.29
CA TYR A 210 -0.44 -18.78 2.37
C TYR A 210 -0.23 -20.13 3.04
N THR A 211 -0.60 -20.27 4.31
CA THR A 211 -0.51 -21.52 5.06
C THR A 211 -1.67 -21.67 6.05
N PRO A 212 -2.26 -22.87 6.21
CA PRO A 212 -3.36 -23.09 7.15
C PRO A 212 -2.92 -23.08 8.62
N SER A 213 -1.62 -23.22 8.89
CA SER A 213 -1.05 -23.26 10.24
C SER A 213 0.15 -22.31 10.32
N PRO A 214 -0.09 -20.99 10.27
CA PRO A 214 0.98 -20.00 10.21
C PRO A 214 1.76 -19.97 11.53
N GLN A 215 3.08 -19.99 11.41
CA GLN A 215 4.02 -19.95 12.53
C GLN A 215 4.87 -18.69 12.49
N ASP A 216 5.48 -18.37 13.61
CA ASP A 216 6.42 -17.26 13.71
C ASP A 216 7.72 -17.62 12.97
N ILE A 217 8.05 -16.85 11.93
CA ILE A 217 9.22 -17.07 11.08
C ILE A 217 10.43 -16.26 11.52
N LEU A 218 10.22 -15.25 12.36
CA LEU A 218 11.27 -14.38 12.86
C LEU A 218 11.79 -14.91 14.20
N ASP A 219 13.10 -14.87 14.44
CA ASP A 219 13.63 -14.93 15.81
C ASP A 219 13.50 -13.54 16.41
N ARG A 220 14.19 -12.57 15.81
CA ARG A 220 14.01 -11.13 16.03
C ARG A 220 14.79 -10.31 15.00
N THR A 221 14.56 -9.00 14.98
CA THR A 221 15.55 -8.06 14.43
C THR A 221 16.62 -7.76 15.46
N HIS A 222 17.89 -7.82 15.08
CA HIS A 222 19.01 -7.50 15.96
C HIS A 222 19.49 -6.06 15.79
N LEU A 223 19.86 -5.43 16.90
CA LEU A 223 20.67 -4.22 17.00
C LEU A 223 21.89 -4.53 17.88
N ARG A 224 23.07 -4.47 17.28
CA ARG A 224 24.36 -4.71 17.95
C ARG A 224 25.21 -3.46 17.91
N ILE A 225 25.84 -3.11 19.02
CA ILE A 225 26.82 -2.00 19.07
C ILE A 225 28.12 -2.47 19.69
N GLY A 226 29.21 -2.39 18.94
CA GLY A 226 30.56 -2.62 19.44
C GLY A 226 31.13 -1.32 20.00
N ILE A 227 31.38 -1.27 21.31
CA ILE A 227 32.01 -0.14 22.00
C ILE A 227 33.43 -0.50 22.45
N LYS A 228 34.33 0.47 22.54
CA LYS A 228 35.60 0.33 23.28
C LYS A 228 35.42 0.93 24.66
N PRO A 229 35.32 0.13 25.73
CA PRO A 229 35.09 0.67 27.05
C PRO A 229 36.34 1.37 27.58
N ARG A 230 36.14 2.40 28.41
CA ARG A 230 37.19 3.15 29.09
C ARG A 230 37.36 2.63 30.50
N PHE A 231 38.58 2.23 30.86
CA PHE A 231 38.95 1.83 32.21
C PHE A 231 40.25 2.50 32.62
N LEU A 232 40.22 3.29 33.70
CA LEU A 232 41.37 4.07 34.20
C LEU A 232 42.06 4.93 33.11
N GLY A 233 41.28 5.47 32.17
CA GLY A 233 41.78 6.29 31.06
C GLY A 233 42.28 5.50 29.84
N PHE A 234 42.27 4.17 29.87
CA PHE A 234 42.64 3.32 28.74
C PHE A 234 41.41 2.77 28.03
N CYS A 235 41.49 2.63 26.71
CA CYS A 235 40.46 1.98 25.92
C CYS A 235 40.74 0.48 25.81
N LEU A 236 39.81 -0.33 26.32
CA LEU A 236 39.87 -1.79 26.27
C LEU A 236 39.48 -2.30 24.87
N PRO A 237 39.70 -3.61 24.60
CA PRO A 237 39.18 -4.25 23.39
C PRO A 237 37.67 -4.05 23.25
N THR A 238 37.18 -4.13 22.00
CA THR A 238 35.77 -3.96 21.69
C THR A 238 34.92 -4.94 22.51
N GLN A 239 33.90 -4.41 23.18
CA GLN A 239 32.83 -5.16 23.81
C GLN A 239 31.53 -4.89 23.05
N TYR A 240 30.63 -5.85 23.06
CA TYR A 240 29.37 -5.77 22.33
C TYR A 240 28.24 -5.51 23.32
N LEU A 241 27.44 -4.49 23.00
CA LEU A 241 26.15 -4.24 23.60
C LEU A 241 25.10 -4.92 22.73
N CYS A 242 24.29 -5.76 23.35
CA CYS A 242 23.15 -6.40 22.74
C CYS A 242 21.88 -5.58 22.99
N GLU A 243 20.77 -5.98 22.37
CA GLU A 243 19.52 -5.20 22.43
C GLU A 243 19.11 -4.89 23.87
N GLU A 244 19.23 -5.88 24.74
CA GLU A 244 18.94 -5.81 26.16
C GLU A 244 19.82 -4.82 26.94
N ASP A 245 21.05 -4.60 26.49
CA ASP A 245 21.99 -3.64 27.09
C ASP A 245 21.71 -2.20 26.62
N LEU A 246 21.00 -2.04 25.50
CA LEU A 246 20.74 -0.75 24.87
C LEU A 246 19.49 -0.05 25.41
N ALA A 247 18.65 -0.75 26.18
CA ALA A 247 17.43 -0.20 26.78
C ALA A 247 17.64 1.15 27.49
N GLN A 248 18.78 1.35 28.16
CA GLN A 248 19.10 2.60 28.88
C GLN A 248 19.49 3.78 27.98
N TYR A 249 19.86 3.53 26.72
CA TYR A 249 20.29 4.55 25.76
C TYR A 249 19.17 4.93 24.78
N LEU A 250 18.03 4.25 24.87
CA LEU A 250 16.90 4.48 23.99
C LEU A 250 15.96 5.53 24.58
N PRO A 251 15.23 6.30 23.74
CA PRO A 251 14.35 7.36 24.22
C PRO A 251 13.30 6.82 25.21
N PRO A 252 13.00 7.53 26.32
CA PRO A 252 12.00 7.10 27.28
C PRO A 252 10.57 7.09 26.69
N ASP A 253 10.34 7.86 25.63
CA ASP A 253 9.05 7.99 24.95
C ASP A 253 8.89 7.00 23.78
N PHE A 254 9.65 5.90 23.79
CA PHE A 254 9.44 4.81 22.84
C PHE A 254 8.20 3.99 23.23
N ASP A 255 7.05 4.65 23.24
CA ASP A 255 5.74 4.02 23.31
C ASP A 255 5.31 3.67 21.88
N LEU A 256 5.14 2.37 21.64
CA LEU A 256 4.66 1.82 20.38
C LEU A 256 3.14 1.71 20.33
N THR A 257 2.45 2.23 21.36
CA THR A 257 1.01 2.41 21.31
C THR A 257 0.69 3.29 20.11
N PRO A 258 -0.11 2.80 19.16
CA PRO A 258 -0.42 3.58 17.98
C PRO A 258 -1.22 4.82 18.37
N THR A 259 -0.98 5.90 17.64
CA THR A 259 -1.82 7.09 17.70
C THR A 259 -3.23 6.73 17.28
N LYS A 260 -3.36 5.91 16.23
CA LYS A 260 -4.64 5.50 15.67
C LYS A 260 -4.59 4.08 15.12
N ASP A 261 -5.63 3.34 15.45
CA ASP A 261 -5.96 2.02 14.91
C ASP A 261 -7.23 2.17 14.08
N GLY A 262 -7.10 2.06 12.76
CA GLY A 262 -8.19 2.27 11.83
C GLY A 262 -8.22 1.24 10.70
N ALA A 263 -9.30 1.26 9.92
CA ALA A 263 -9.66 0.17 9.02
C ALA A 263 -8.64 -0.10 7.89
N VAL A 264 -7.77 0.85 7.57
CA VAL A 264 -6.78 0.72 6.48
C VAL A 264 -5.39 0.49 7.03
N ARG A 265 -5.04 1.26 8.07
CA ARG A 265 -3.69 1.29 8.61
C ARG A 265 -3.69 1.59 10.10
N VAL A 266 -2.71 1.02 10.79
CA VAL A 266 -2.31 1.50 12.11
C VAL A 266 -1.21 2.51 11.90
N VAL A 267 -1.41 3.71 12.45
CA VAL A 267 -0.41 4.79 12.45
C VAL A 267 -0.03 5.17 13.86
N GLY A 268 1.22 5.52 14.06
CA GLY A 268 1.66 6.05 15.34
C GLY A 268 3.16 6.03 15.50
N GLY A 269 3.57 5.90 16.76
CA GLY A 269 4.93 6.17 17.18
C GLY A 269 5.17 7.68 17.30
N GLY A 270 6.08 8.05 18.20
CA GLY A 270 6.48 9.43 18.36
C GLY A 270 7.35 9.90 17.19
N PRO A 271 7.87 11.15 17.26
CA PRO A 271 8.75 11.73 16.26
C PRO A 271 9.97 10.86 15.88
N LEU A 272 10.38 10.02 16.82
CA LEU A 272 11.56 9.16 16.73
C LEU A 272 11.21 7.74 16.26
N THR A 273 9.93 7.37 16.21
CA THR A 273 9.48 5.98 16.03
C THR A 273 8.31 5.79 15.06
N PRO A 274 8.23 6.54 13.94
CA PRO A 274 7.05 6.49 13.10
C PRO A 274 6.79 5.05 12.62
N THR A 275 5.55 4.63 12.80
CA THR A 275 5.06 3.28 12.52
C THR A 275 3.85 3.39 11.60
N LEU A 276 3.92 2.71 10.46
CA LEU A 276 2.79 2.56 9.54
C LEU A 276 2.64 1.08 9.19
N ILE A 277 1.47 0.52 9.49
CA ILE A 277 1.17 -0.90 9.28
C ILE A 277 -0.05 -0.99 8.38
N TYR A 278 0.10 -1.60 7.21
CA TYR A 278 -0.96 -1.88 6.25
C TYR A 278 -1.21 -3.38 6.12
N ARG A 279 -2.24 -3.74 5.35
CA ARG A 279 -2.63 -5.13 5.05
C ARG A 279 -1.43 -6.04 4.71
N ASP A 280 -0.61 -5.61 3.75
CA ASP A 280 0.46 -6.41 3.13
C ASP A 280 1.86 -5.80 3.31
N SER A 281 1.98 -4.67 4.01
CA SER A 281 3.25 -3.98 4.22
C SER A 281 3.34 -3.38 5.63
N LEU A 282 4.56 -3.23 6.11
CA LEU A 282 4.88 -2.59 7.39
C LEU A 282 6.06 -1.64 7.23
N TYR A 283 6.04 -0.57 8.01
CA TYR A 283 7.11 0.40 8.13
C TYR A 283 7.27 0.72 9.61
N VAL A 284 8.46 0.50 10.14
CA VAL A 284 8.83 0.83 11.51
C VAL A 284 10.17 1.53 11.45
N SER A 285 10.19 2.77 11.91
CA SER A 285 11.40 3.56 12.02
C SER A 285 11.76 3.74 13.49
N SER A 286 13.05 3.93 13.75
CA SER A 286 13.60 4.28 15.04
C SER A 286 14.83 5.16 14.83
N SER A 287 15.22 5.92 15.84
CA SER A 287 16.50 6.60 15.84
C SER A 287 17.24 6.42 17.16
N LEU A 288 18.57 6.39 17.06
CA LEU A 288 19.47 6.28 18.20
C LEU A 288 20.56 7.34 18.08
N ASP A 289 20.66 8.22 19.07
CA ASP A 289 21.74 9.21 19.11
C ASP A 289 23.02 8.59 19.67
N LEU A 290 23.98 8.35 18.78
CA LEU A 290 25.28 7.78 19.14
C LEU A 290 26.19 8.78 19.85
N ALA A 291 25.89 10.09 19.79
CA ALA A 291 26.62 11.07 20.58
C ALA A 291 26.35 10.88 22.08
N THR A 292 25.12 10.49 22.45
CA THR A 292 24.77 10.16 23.83
C THR A 292 25.58 8.96 24.33
N LEU A 293 25.65 7.87 23.54
CA LEU A 293 26.47 6.70 23.88
C LEU A 293 27.97 7.02 23.91
N ALA A 294 28.47 7.79 22.94
CA ALA A 294 29.87 8.21 22.88
C ALA A 294 30.26 9.21 24.00
N GLY A 295 29.27 9.92 24.57
CA GLY A 295 29.43 10.84 25.69
C GLY A 295 29.55 10.15 27.05
N ASP A 296 29.20 8.86 27.15
CA ASP A 296 29.35 8.08 28.38
C ASP A 296 30.84 8.06 28.82
N PRO A 297 31.17 8.46 30.06
CA PRO A 297 32.55 8.50 30.52
C PRO A 297 33.25 7.13 30.47
N ASN A 298 32.49 6.03 30.44
CA ASN A 298 32.97 4.65 30.33
C ASN A 298 33.09 4.17 28.88
N VAL A 299 32.78 4.99 27.88
CA VAL A 299 32.93 4.66 26.46
C VAL A 299 34.04 5.52 25.86
N CYS A 300 35.02 4.89 25.21
CA CYS A 300 36.05 5.60 24.45
C CYS A 300 35.57 5.96 23.05
N SER A 301 34.93 5.00 22.37
CA SER A 301 34.51 5.13 20.99
C SER A 301 33.53 4.00 20.65
N ILE A 302 32.67 4.26 19.67
CA ILE A 302 31.85 3.23 19.02
C ILE A 302 32.65 2.70 17.84
N ALA A 303 32.98 1.41 17.86
CA ALA A 303 33.80 0.75 16.85
C ALA A 303 32.95 0.12 15.73
N TYR A 304 31.74 -0.31 16.07
CA TYR A 304 30.92 -1.14 15.21
C TYR A 304 29.45 -0.97 15.56
N MET A 305 28.59 -1.15 14.57
CA MET A 305 27.16 -1.32 14.75
C MET A 305 26.61 -2.26 13.68
N ARG A 306 25.54 -2.97 14.00
CA ARG A 306 24.78 -3.74 13.04
C ARG A 306 23.29 -3.70 13.35
N VAL A 307 22.49 -3.59 12.30
CA VAL A 307 21.06 -3.87 12.33
C VAL A 307 20.76 -4.99 11.35
N THR A 308 20.11 -6.05 11.82
CA THR A 308 19.83 -7.25 11.02
C THR A 308 18.43 -7.81 11.27
N PHE A 309 17.93 -8.54 10.29
CA PHE A 309 16.72 -9.35 10.34
C PHE A 309 17.14 -10.83 10.42
N ASP A 310 16.76 -11.55 11.48
CA ASP A 310 17.15 -12.94 11.69
C ASP A 310 15.94 -13.88 11.73
N LEU A 311 15.95 -14.90 10.87
CA LEU A 311 14.88 -15.89 10.84
C LEU A 311 15.05 -16.87 12.00
N ARG A 312 13.91 -17.37 12.47
CA ARG A 312 13.88 -18.59 13.26
C ARG A 312 14.22 -19.78 12.35
N ASP A 313 14.84 -20.84 12.89
CA ASP A 313 15.14 -22.09 12.15
C ASP A 313 13.97 -22.46 11.22
N PRO A 314 14.17 -22.41 9.89
CA PRO A 314 13.11 -22.62 8.91
C PRO A 314 12.39 -23.97 9.05
N ASN A 315 13.05 -24.99 9.59
CA ASN A 315 12.43 -26.30 9.81
C ASN A 315 11.50 -26.27 11.04
N LEU A 316 11.87 -25.53 12.08
CA LEU A 316 11.07 -25.40 13.30
C LEU A 316 9.93 -24.39 13.14
N SER A 317 10.13 -23.35 12.33
CA SER A 317 9.12 -22.34 12.02
C SER A 317 8.20 -22.76 10.88
N ALA A 318 8.37 -23.95 10.29
CA ALA A 318 7.67 -24.40 9.08
C ALA A 318 7.78 -23.43 7.90
N PHE A 319 8.88 -22.64 7.81
CA PHE A 319 9.18 -21.77 6.69
C PHE A 319 9.99 -22.48 5.59
N ALA A 320 10.59 -23.63 5.90
CA ALA A 320 11.34 -24.43 4.95
C ALA A 320 10.48 -24.95 3.77
N PRO A 321 11.08 -25.15 2.57
CA PRO A 321 12.43 -24.71 2.21
C PRO A 321 12.48 -23.18 2.11
N ALA A 322 13.45 -22.56 2.78
CA ALA A 322 13.63 -21.12 2.79
C ALA A 322 14.82 -20.73 1.91
N THR A 323 14.69 -19.63 1.17
CA THR A 323 15.74 -19.11 0.28
C THR A 323 15.88 -17.61 0.48
N TYR A 324 17.13 -17.18 0.62
CA TYR A 324 17.55 -15.79 0.65
C TYR A 324 17.85 -15.28 -0.77
N TYR A 325 17.50 -14.02 -1.04
CA TYR A 325 17.88 -13.28 -2.23
C TYR A 325 18.28 -11.84 -1.88
N ASP A 326 19.17 -11.23 -2.68
CA ASP A 326 19.56 -9.83 -2.50
C ASP A 326 19.64 -9.01 -3.80
N ALA A 327 19.79 -7.70 -3.65
CA ALA A 327 19.90 -6.73 -4.74
C ALA A 327 21.10 -6.95 -5.69
N THR A 328 22.08 -7.77 -5.32
CA THR A 328 23.24 -8.11 -6.17
C THR A 328 23.08 -9.44 -6.90
N GLY A 329 21.96 -10.14 -6.68
CA GLY A 329 21.68 -11.46 -7.24
C GLY A 329 22.29 -12.61 -6.44
N SER A 330 22.75 -12.37 -5.21
CA SER A 330 23.15 -13.45 -4.31
C SER A 330 21.93 -14.31 -3.97
N THR A 331 22.16 -15.61 -3.79
CA THR A 331 21.13 -16.55 -3.36
C THR A 331 21.73 -17.59 -2.42
N ASP A 332 20.98 -17.96 -1.39
CA ASP A 332 21.43 -18.95 -0.41
C ASP A 332 20.22 -19.72 0.16
N PRO A 333 20.25 -21.07 0.22
CA PRO A 333 19.24 -21.82 0.94
C PRO A 333 19.42 -21.62 2.45
N VAL A 334 18.45 -20.99 3.11
CA VAL A 334 18.52 -20.73 4.55
C VAL A 334 18.27 -22.03 5.30
N ASN A 335 19.32 -22.62 5.86
CA ASN A 335 19.29 -23.94 6.49
C ASN A 335 20.24 -24.07 7.70
N GLY A 336 20.85 -22.96 8.14
CA GLY A 336 21.78 -22.92 9.25
C GLY A 336 23.19 -23.38 8.88
N VAL A 337 23.57 -23.37 7.61
CA VAL A 337 24.90 -23.71 7.11
C VAL A 337 25.46 -22.54 6.32
N ALA A 338 26.67 -22.10 6.66
CA ALA A 338 27.29 -20.94 6.02
C ALA A 338 27.36 -21.11 4.49
N PRO A 339 27.11 -20.02 3.73
CA PRO A 339 27.13 -20.08 2.28
C PRO A 339 28.52 -20.45 1.78
N GLY A 340 28.59 -21.21 0.69
CA GLY A 340 29.87 -21.63 0.10
C GLY A 340 30.72 -20.45 -0.41
N THR A 341 30.10 -19.31 -0.67
CA THR A 341 30.75 -18.02 -0.97
C THR A 341 30.21 -16.98 -0.01
N ALA A 342 31.10 -16.18 0.59
CA ALA A 342 30.69 -15.11 1.49
C ALA A 342 29.80 -14.09 0.76
N ILE A 343 28.63 -13.80 1.33
CA ILE A 343 27.71 -12.76 0.87
C ILE A 343 28.02 -11.49 1.66
N GLY A 344 28.39 -10.41 0.97
CA GLY A 344 28.77 -9.14 1.60
C GLY A 344 28.98 -8.03 0.58
N GLY A 345 29.69 -6.97 0.99
CA GLY A 345 30.00 -5.81 0.16
C GLY A 345 29.17 -4.58 0.52
N ALA A 346 28.77 -3.78 -0.47
CA ALA A 346 27.97 -2.59 -0.22
C ALA A 346 26.58 -2.93 0.37
N PRO A 347 25.97 -2.05 1.19
CA PRO A 347 24.61 -2.21 1.70
C PRO A 347 23.60 -2.53 0.60
N ARG A 348 22.58 -3.30 0.94
CA ARG A 348 21.55 -3.73 -0.01
C ARG A 348 20.36 -2.78 0.03
N SER A 349 19.86 -2.41 -1.14
CA SER A 349 18.61 -1.65 -1.26
C SER A 349 17.37 -2.48 -0.94
N TRP A 350 17.51 -3.81 -0.98
CA TRP A 350 16.50 -4.80 -0.59
C TRP A 350 17.16 -6.16 -0.34
N VAL A 351 16.56 -6.94 0.55
CA VAL A 351 16.78 -8.39 0.72
C VAL A 351 15.43 -9.09 0.72
N GLN A 352 15.41 -10.38 0.40
CA GLN A 352 14.18 -11.16 0.38
C GLN A 352 14.40 -12.52 1.00
N TYR A 353 13.41 -12.95 1.78
CA TYR A 353 13.28 -14.30 2.27
C TYR A 353 12.02 -14.91 1.67
N SER A 354 12.14 -16.04 0.98
CA SER A 354 11.01 -16.79 0.44
C SER A 354 10.99 -18.19 1.01
N GLY A 355 9.84 -18.61 1.52
CA GLY A 355 9.62 -19.91 2.12
C GLY A 355 8.21 -20.43 1.84
N SER A 356 7.87 -21.57 2.44
CA SER A 356 6.58 -22.22 2.20
C SER A 356 5.37 -21.44 2.72
N GLN A 357 5.57 -20.54 3.70
CA GLN A 357 4.50 -19.69 4.25
C GLN A 357 4.31 -18.36 3.52
N GLY A 358 5.22 -17.99 2.60
CA GLY A 358 5.18 -16.70 1.92
C GLY A 358 6.58 -16.17 1.62
N SER A 359 6.62 -14.93 1.13
CA SER A 359 7.85 -14.16 0.99
C SER A 359 7.74 -12.87 1.80
N ILE A 360 8.87 -12.42 2.35
CA ILE A 360 9.03 -11.06 2.84
C ILE A 360 10.19 -10.40 2.10
N VAL A 361 9.95 -9.23 1.54
CA VAL A 361 10.99 -8.33 1.04
C VAL A 361 11.24 -7.28 2.10
N VAL A 362 12.47 -7.24 2.60
CA VAL A 362 12.92 -6.27 3.59
C VAL A 362 13.72 -5.19 2.88
N LEU A 363 13.33 -3.96 3.13
CA LEU A 363 13.84 -2.72 2.54
C LEU A 363 14.51 -1.93 3.65
N ASP A 364 15.56 -2.52 4.23
CA ASP A 364 16.24 -1.87 5.34
C ASP A 364 16.99 -0.64 4.84
N SER A 365 16.82 0.46 5.56
CA SER A 365 17.72 1.60 5.43
C SER A 365 18.31 1.91 6.80
N LEU A 366 19.59 1.57 6.94
CA LEU A 366 20.41 2.03 8.05
C LEU A 366 21.22 3.22 7.58
N THR A 367 20.98 4.39 8.17
CA THR A 367 21.78 5.59 7.90
C THR A 367 22.38 6.10 9.20
N ALA A 368 23.69 6.35 9.20
CA ALA A 368 24.40 6.96 10.32
C ALA A 368 25.29 8.09 9.80
N ALA A 369 25.67 9.03 10.68
CA ALA A 369 26.71 9.98 10.32
C ALA A 369 28.08 9.31 10.38
N GLY A 370 28.84 9.37 9.28
CA GLY A 370 30.20 8.81 9.22
C GLY A 370 30.26 7.28 9.21
N GLY A 371 31.48 6.75 9.23
CA GLY A 371 31.75 5.31 9.17
C GLY A 371 31.71 4.72 7.75
N ALA A 372 32.00 3.42 7.65
CA ALA A 372 31.84 2.66 6.40
C ALA A 372 30.77 1.58 6.61
N ALA A 373 29.72 1.63 5.80
CA ALA A 373 28.61 0.69 5.82
C ALA A 373 28.87 -0.49 4.87
N ALA A 374 28.49 -1.69 5.30
CA ALA A 374 28.55 -2.91 4.51
C ALA A 374 27.31 -3.77 4.73
N HIS A 375 27.01 -4.63 3.77
CA HIS A 375 26.01 -5.66 3.93
C HIS A 375 26.55 -6.81 4.79
N TYR A 376 25.76 -7.20 5.78
CA TYR A 376 26.02 -8.38 6.62
C TYR A 376 25.07 -9.51 6.21
N TYR A 377 25.59 -10.72 6.10
CA TYR A 377 24.82 -11.95 5.92
C TYR A 377 25.44 -13.10 6.71
N ARG A 378 24.61 -13.90 7.38
CA ARG A 378 25.05 -15.10 8.11
C ARG A 378 23.96 -16.17 8.16
N ASP A 379 24.29 -17.38 7.74
CA ASP A 379 23.48 -18.59 7.95
C ASP A 379 24.29 -19.62 8.76
N ASN A 380 23.92 -19.83 10.01
CA ASN A 380 24.65 -20.67 10.96
C ASN A 380 23.77 -21.07 12.16
N SER A 381 23.45 -22.36 12.24
CA SER A 381 22.69 -22.99 13.34
C SER A 381 23.39 -23.01 14.70
N SER A 382 24.66 -22.60 14.76
CA SER A 382 25.40 -22.51 16.03
C SER A 382 24.95 -21.28 16.82
N ALA A 383 24.14 -21.51 17.85
CA ALA A 383 23.85 -20.51 18.86
C ALA A 383 25.14 -20.00 19.51
N GLY A 384 25.15 -18.71 19.87
CA GLY A 384 26.30 -18.03 20.44
C GLY A 384 25.97 -17.25 21.71
N SER A 385 26.92 -16.41 22.12
CA SER A 385 26.70 -15.37 23.14
C SER A 385 26.90 -14.01 22.48
N CYS A 386 26.48 -12.93 23.13
CA CYS A 386 26.67 -11.54 22.67
C CYS A 386 28.15 -11.21 22.41
N THR A 387 28.67 -11.59 21.24
CA THR A 387 30.06 -11.44 20.81
C THR A 387 30.13 -11.21 19.31
N GLU A 388 31.25 -10.70 18.81
CA GLU A 388 31.47 -10.46 17.37
C GLU A 388 31.17 -11.71 16.55
N GLY A 389 30.22 -11.60 15.61
CA GLY A 389 29.87 -12.72 14.74
C GLY A 389 29.24 -13.91 15.46
N ALA A 390 28.64 -13.71 16.63
CA ALA A 390 27.85 -14.69 17.35
C ALA A 390 26.46 -14.14 17.67
N ASP A 391 25.49 -15.05 17.77
CA ASP A 391 24.10 -14.71 18.05
C ASP A 391 23.78 -15.04 19.50
N PRO A 392 23.36 -14.10 20.37
CA PRO A 392 22.83 -14.45 21.68
C PRO A 392 21.46 -15.14 21.61
N GLY A 393 20.83 -15.20 20.42
CA GLY A 393 19.66 -16.02 20.17
C GLY A 393 19.93 -17.48 20.50
N SER A 394 19.01 -18.09 21.25
CA SER A 394 19.11 -19.50 21.65
C SER A 394 19.03 -20.50 20.48
N SER A 395 18.81 -20.01 19.25
CA SER A 395 18.49 -20.83 18.09
C SER A 395 19.57 -20.89 16.99
N GLY A 396 20.53 -19.95 16.97
CA GLY A 396 21.46 -19.73 15.84
C GLY A 396 21.06 -18.52 15.00
N SER A 397 21.83 -18.17 13.96
CA SER A 397 21.49 -17.12 13.00
C SER A 397 21.02 -17.79 11.70
N TYR A 398 19.76 -17.67 11.28
CA TYR A 398 19.28 -18.29 10.05
C TYR A 398 19.03 -17.23 8.99
N GLY A 399 19.93 -17.17 8.01
CA GLY A 399 19.88 -16.14 6.97
C GLY A 399 19.88 -14.71 7.53
N GLU A 400 20.46 -14.49 8.72
CA GLU A 400 20.55 -13.18 9.36
C GLU A 400 21.18 -12.19 8.39
N SER A 401 20.44 -11.15 8.00
CA SER A 401 20.95 -10.19 7.03
C SER A 401 20.54 -8.76 7.32
N GLY A 402 21.34 -7.80 6.86
CA GLY A 402 21.11 -6.39 7.13
C GLY A 402 22.32 -5.52 6.84
N THR A 403 22.51 -4.46 7.62
CA THR A 403 23.61 -3.50 7.43
C THR A 403 24.48 -3.42 8.68
N GLU A 404 25.78 -3.47 8.48
CA GLU A 404 26.78 -3.16 9.50
C GLU A 404 27.49 -1.85 9.16
N ILE A 405 27.90 -1.09 10.18
CA ILE A 405 28.64 0.18 10.03
C ILE A 405 29.84 0.15 10.96
N THR A 406 31.02 0.41 10.41
CA THR A 406 32.26 0.55 11.17
C THR A 406 32.50 2.00 11.57
N ASN A 407 32.85 2.23 12.84
CA ASN A 407 33.04 3.56 13.43
C ASN A 407 31.89 4.57 13.16
N PRO A 408 30.62 4.20 13.41
CA PRO A 408 29.49 5.11 13.22
C PRO A 408 29.52 6.26 14.24
N THR A 409 28.94 7.40 13.86
CA THR A 409 28.80 8.59 14.72
C THR A 409 27.43 9.27 14.52
N GLY A 410 27.11 10.24 15.37
CA GLY A 410 25.91 11.08 15.22
C GLY A 410 24.59 10.33 15.38
N LEU A 411 23.55 10.83 14.72
CA LEU A 411 22.22 10.22 14.75
C LEU A 411 22.19 9.01 13.80
N LEU A 412 21.79 7.87 14.35
CA LEU A 412 21.44 6.68 13.61
C LEU A 412 19.94 6.70 13.31
N SER A 413 19.57 6.52 12.05
CA SER A 413 18.20 6.18 11.67
C SER A 413 18.14 4.71 11.27
N ILE A 414 17.29 3.98 11.97
CA ILE A 414 16.98 2.58 11.72
C ILE A 414 15.60 2.55 11.07
N VAL A 415 15.49 1.96 9.90
CA VAL A 415 14.20 1.78 9.23
C VAL A 415 14.07 0.33 8.80
N PHE A 416 13.02 -0.31 9.31
CA PHE A 416 12.54 -1.60 8.85
C PHE A 416 11.29 -1.36 8.02
N SER A 417 11.38 -1.61 6.72
CA SER A 417 10.20 -1.65 5.87
C SER A 417 10.10 -3.03 5.24
N GLY A 418 8.93 -3.64 5.31
CA GLY A 418 8.67 -5.00 4.86
C GLY A 418 7.45 -5.07 3.96
N VAL A 419 7.54 -5.81 2.86
CA VAL A 419 6.39 -6.16 2.01
C VAL A 419 6.20 -7.68 2.02
N ILE A 420 5.00 -8.11 2.38
CA ILE A 420 4.60 -9.52 2.48
C ILE A 420 3.96 -9.93 1.16
N GLN A 421 4.38 -11.07 0.63
CA GLN A 421 3.95 -11.57 -0.68
C GLN A 421 3.71 -13.08 -0.63
N PRO A 422 3.03 -13.66 -1.63
CA PRO A 422 2.95 -15.10 -1.79
C PRO A 422 4.33 -15.77 -1.86
N PRO A 423 4.43 -17.10 -1.65
CA PRO A 423 5.66 -17.84 -1.88
C PRO A 423 6.18 -17.59 -3.30
N ALA A 424 7.40 -17.07 -3.40
CA ALA A 424 8.01 -16.71 -4.67
C ALA A 424 9.11 -17.71 -5.04
N ALA A 425 9.10 -18.18 -6.29
CA ALA A 425 10.14 -19.07 -6.82
C ALA A 425 11.46 -18.33 -7.16
N GLY A 426 11.51 -17.00 -7.00
CA GLY A 426 12.67 -16.18 -7.33
C GLY A 426 12.61 -14.77 -6.71
N PRO A 427 13.56 -13.89 -7.05
CA PRO A 427 13.65 -12.55 -6.47
C PRO A 427 12.58 -11.60 -7.02
N ILE A 428 11.67 -11.15 -6.15
CA ILE A 428 10.66 -10.12 -6.38
C ILE A 428 11.01 -8.78 -5.72
N GLY A 429 12.12 -8.71 -4.98
CA GLY A 429 12.55 -7.49 -4.29
C GLY A 429 12.92 -6.34 -5.23
N ALA A 430 13.48 -6.61 -6.42
CA ALA A 430 13.82 -5.56 -7.37
C ALA A 430 12.58 -4.81 -7.93
N PRO A 431 11.52 -5.50 -8.39
CA PRO A 431 10.24 -4.85 -8.69
C PRO A 431 9.69 -4.01 -7.54
N ILE A 432 9.59 -4.56 -6.33
CA ILE A 432 9.07 -3.84 -5.15
C ILE A 432 9.89 -2.60 -4.85
N ARG A 433 11.23 -2.72 -4.87
CA ARG A 433 12.12 -1.58 -4.66
C ARG A 433 11.92 -0.51 -5.73
N SER A 434 11.79 -0.92 -6.99
CA SER A 434 11.56 -0.01 -8.11
C SER A 434 10.27 0.79 -7.94
N ASN A 435 9.20 0.15 -7.46
CA ASN A 435 7.91 0.81 -7.21
C ASN A 435 8.04 1.88 -6.13
N LEU A 436 8.75 1.58 -5.04
CA LEU A 436 8.96 2.55 -3.95
C LEU A 436 9.92 3.69 -4.32
N ASP A 437 10.91 3.43 -5.16
CA ASP A 437 11.78 4.47 -5.72
C ASP A 437 11.04 5.36 -6.74
N ASN A 438 9.89 4.91 -7.26
CA ASN A 438 9.05 5.62 -8.22
C ASN A 438 7.59 5.62 -7.74
N PRO A 439 7.29 6.31 -6.62
CA PRO A 439 6.01 6.20 -5.95
C PRO A 439 4.86 6.58 -6.89
N LEU A 440 3.72 5.92 -6.67
CA LEU A 440 2.48 6.19 -7.40
C LEU A 440 2.16 7.69 -7.39
N GLN A 441 1.74 8.19 -8.54
CA GLN A 441 1.33 9.58 -8.69
C GLN A 441 -0.16 9.69 -8.40
N GLU A 442 -0.48 10.58 -7.47
CA GLU A 442 -1.83 10.83 -7.00
C GLU A 442 -2.30 12.21 -7.45
N THR A 443 -3.45 12.27 -8.10
CA THR A 443 -4.10 13.53 -8.45
C THR A 443 -5.55 13.49 -8.00
N ALA A 444 -5.95 14.49 -7.20
CA ALA A 444 -7.31 14.68 -6.76
C ALA A 444 -7.96 15.82 -7.55
N SER A 445 -9.21 15.63 -7.99
CA SER A 445 -9.97 16.65 -8.69
C SER A 445 -11.43 16.67 -8.24
N ALA A 446 -11.93 17.84 -7.90
CA ALA A 446 -13.34 18.01 -7.57
C ALA A 446 -14.20 17.90 -8.84
N GLN A 447 -15.31 17.18 -8.73
CA GLN A 447 -16.31 17.00 -9.79
C GLN A 447 -17.69 17.31 -9.22
N TYR A 448 -18.49 18.04 -9.99
CA TYR A 448 -19.86 18.42 -9.64
C TYR A 448 -20.82 17.79 -10.64
N LEU A 449 -21.86 17.10 -10.17
CA LEU A 449 -22.87 16.49 -11.05
C LEU A 449 -23.44 17.51 -12.04
N CYS A 450 -23.72 18.72 -11.57
CA CYS A 450 -24.31 19.75 -12.39
C CYS A 450 -23.35 20.41 -13.40
N SER A 451 -22.05 20.08 -13.41
CA SER A 451 -21.16 20.57 -14.46
C SER A 451 -21.44 19.95 -15.82
N VAL A 452 -22.07 18.77 -15.90
CA VAL A 452 -22.53 18.21 -17.19
C VAL A 452 -23.86 18.78 -17.66
N ALA A 453 -24.56 19.49 -16.77
CA ALA A 453 -25.80 20.19 -17.10
C ALA A 453 -25.58 21.62 -17.62
N ASP A 454 -24.37 22.17 -17.46
CA ASP A 454 -23.95 23.46 -18.02
C ASP A 454 -23.50 23.26 -19.48
N LEU A 455 -24.47 23.36 -20.40
CA LEU A 455 -24.32 23.03 -21.82
C LEU A 455 -23.58 24.12 -22.60
N ASP A 456 -23.63 25.36 -22.15
CA ASP A 456 -22.95 26.49 -22.81
C ASP A 456 -21.61 26.87 -22.15
N GLY A 457 -21.29 26.28 -21.00
CA GLY A 457 -20.01 26.42 -20.29
C GLY A 457 -19.86 27.77 -19.58
N ASN A 458 -20.97 28.43 -19.24
CA ASN A 458 -20.97 29.74 -18.57
C ASN A 458 -20.86 29.63 -17.04
N HIS A 459 -20.74 28.41 -16.50
CA HIS A 459 -20.67 28.06 -15.08
C HIS A 459 -21.98 28.27 -14.30
N VAL A 460 -23.12 28.33 -14.99
CA VAL A 460 -24.46 28.43 -14.41
C VAL A 460 -25.42 27.57 -15.23
N VAL A 461 -26.27 26.80 -14.56
CA VAL A 461 -27.35 26.07 -15.23
C VAL A 461 -28.62 26.92 -15.24
N ASP A 462 -29.02 27.39 -16.41
CA ASP A 462 -30.18 28.27 -16.61
C ASP A 462 -31.13 27.81 -17.74
N VAL A 463 -32.20 28.57 -17.96
CA VAL A 463 -33.24 28.22 -18.94
C VAL A 463 -32.79 28.47 -20.38
N ILE A 464 -31.95 29.48 -20.60
CA ILE A 464 -31.60 29.99 -21.92
C ILE A 464 -30.42 29.20 -22.50
N GLY A 465 -29.38 28.99 -21.70
CA GLY A 465 -28.14 28.30 -22.07
C GLY A 465 -28.27 26.78 -22.07
N ASP A 466 -29.11 26.21 -21.18
CA ASP A 466 -29.02 24.78 -20.87
C ASP A 466 -30.34 24.04 -21.07
N ILE A 467 -31.38 24.40 -20.30
CA ILE A 467 -32.66 23.67 -20.33
C ILE A 467 -33.33 23.83 -21.71
N GLY A 468 -33.28 25.04 -22.28
CA GLY A 468 -33.83 25.33 -23.61
C GLY A 468 -33.19 24.47 -24.71
N PRO A 469 -31.85 24.47 -24.83
CA PRO A 469 -31.14 23.61 -25.79
C PRO A 469 -31.35 22.11 -25.56
N ALA A 470 -31.36 21.63 -24.32
CA ALA A 470 -31.67 20.22 -24.02
C ALA A 470 -33.08 19.84 -24.49
N ALA A 471 -34.08 20.66 -24.15
CA ALA A 471 -35.46 20.45 -24.57
C ALA A 471 -35.66 20.55 -26.10
N ALA A 472 -34.87 21.40 -26.77
CA ALA A 472 -34.90 21.53 -28.23
C ALA A 472 -34.29 20.32 -28.95
N ALA A 473 -33.36 19.61 -28.31
CA ALA A 473 -32.75 18.38 -28.80
C ALA A 473 -33.52 17.11 -28.40
N TRP A 474 -34.65 17.24 -27.68
CA TRP A 474 -35.47 16.12 -27.24
C TRP A 474 -35.80 15.11 -28.36
N SER A 475 -35.59 13.82 -28.08
CA SER A 475 -35.81 12.68 -28.99
C SER A 475 -34.93 12.70 -30.25
N CYS A 476 -33.85 13.47 -30.27
CA CYS A 476 -32.84 13.40 -31.31
C CYS A 476 -31.81 12.31 -30.97
N GLN A 477 -31.32 11.61 -31.98
CA GLN A 477 -30.30 10.57 -31.86
C GLN A 477 -29.01 10.98 -32.53
N SER A 478 -27.88 10.40 -32.12
CA SER A 478 -26.59 10.61 -32.77
C SER A 478 -26.68 10.40 -34.28
N GLY A 479 -26.46 11.47 -35.04
CA GLY A 479 -26.58 11.51 -36.50
C GLY A 479 -27.76 12.34 -37.02
N ASP A 480 -28.75 12.65 -36.17
CA ASP A 480 -29.84 13.55 -36.50
C ASP A 480 -29.36 15.01 -36.58
N ALA A 481 -29.99 15.80 -37.45
CA ALA A 481 -29.66 17.23 -37.58
C ALA A 481 -29.99 18.05 -36.32
N CYS A 482 -30.86 17.54 -35.45
CA CYS A 482 -31.25 18.18 -34.20
C CYS A 482 -30.49 17.64 -32.97
N TYR A 483 -29.64 16.64 -33.14
CA TYR A 483 -28.86 16.08 -32.03
C TYR A 483 -27.78 17.06 -31.60
N LEU A 484 -27.76 17.34 -30.30
CA LEU A 484 -26.77 18.20 -29.65
C LEU A 484 -25.96 17.33 -28.69
N PRO A 485 -24.69 17.00 -29.00
CA PRO A 485 -23.87 16.13 -28.15
C PRO A 485 -23.72 16.61 -26.70
N ALA A 486 -23.77 17.92 -26.46
CA ALA A 486 -23.73 18.46 -25.09
C ALA A 486 -25.01 18.15 -24.30
N ALA A 487 -26.17 18.09 -24.98
CA ALA A 487 -27.45 17.77 -24.34
C ALA A 487 -27.67 16.27 -24.09
N ASP A 488 -26.85 15.40 -24.67
CA ASP A 488 -26.80 13.97 -24.37
C ASP A 488 -25.85 13.78 -23.17
N THR A 489 -26.38 14.12 -22.00
CA THR A 489 -25.62 14.22 -20.74
C THR A 489 -25.08 12.87 -20.28
N ASN A 490 -25.77 11.77 -20.60
CA ASN A 490 -25.34 10.41 -20.27
C ASN A 490 -24.52 9.72 -21.40
N GLN A 491 -24.36 10.38 -22.55
CA GLN A 491 -23.61 9.93 -23.72
C GLN A 491 -24.07 8.57 -24.26
N ASP A 492 -25.37 8.25 -24.19
CA ASP A 492 -25.93 7.01 -24.70
C ASP A 492 -26.30 7.08 -26.20
N GLY A 493 -26.14 8.25 -26.82
CA GLY A 493 -26.41 8.51 -28.22
C GLY A 493 -27.83 8.99 -28.50
N ALA A 494 -28.62 9.30 -27.48
CA ALA A 494 -29.92 9.94 -27.59
C ALA A 494 -30.01 11.12 -26.60
N VAL A 495 -30.82 12.11 -26.94
CA VAL A 495 -31.25 13.12 -25.96
C VAL A 495 -32.68 12.79 -25.56
N ASP A 496 -32.89 12.33 -24.34
CA ASP A 496 -34.20 11.87 -23.88
C ASP A 496 -34.64 12.46 -22.51
N ILE A 497 -35.52 11.74 -21.80
CA ILE A 497 -36.05 12.21 -20.52
C ILE A 497 -35.00 12.29 -19.44
N ASP A 498 -34.02 11.40 -19.46
CA ASP A 498 -33.01 11.32 -18.42
C ASP A 498 -32.09 12.56 -18.52
N ASP A 499 -31.76 13.00 -19.74
CA ASP A 499 -30.97 14.21 -19.96
C ASP A 499 -31.70 15.49 -19.55
N VAL A 500 -32.92 15.68 -20.03
CA VAL A 500 -33.69 16.89 -19.72
C VAL A 500 -33.99 16.96 -18.23
N GLN A 501 -34.24 15.83 -17.57
CA GLN A 501 -34.43 15.78 -16.13
C GLN A 501 -33.16 16.16 -15.37
N LEU A 502 -31.99 15.68 -15.79
CA LEU A 502 -30.73 16.03 -15.15
C LEU A 502 -30.45 17.54 -15.25
N VAL A 503 -30.55 18.11 -16.47
CA VAL A 503 -30.34 19.55 -16.67
C VAL A 503 -31.34 20.37 -15.84
N SER A 504 -32.61 19.95 -15.82
CA SER A 504 -33.65 20.62 -15.03
C SER A 504 -33.42 20.49 -13.52
N ALA A 505 -32.93 19.36 -13.03
CA ALA A 505 -32.61 19.14 -11.62
C ALA A 505 -31.46 20.02 -11.13
N CYS A 506 -30.59 20.44 -12.04
CA CYS A 506 -29.48 21.34 -11.78
C CYS A 506 -29.82 22.83 -11.95
N PHE A 507 -31.07 23.19 -12.26
CA PHE A 507 -31.45 24.59 -12.46
C PHE A 507 -31.04 25.50 -11.29
N GLY A 508 -30.35 26.59 -11.61
CA GLY A 508 -29.84 27.56 -10.65
C GLY A 508 -28.54 27.15 -9.96
N TRP A 509 -27.97 25.99 -10.31
CA TRP A 509 -26.60 25.65 -9.92
C TRP A 509 -25.62 26.64 -10.56
N ALA A 510 -24.57 26.98 -9.81
CA ALA A 510 -23.42 27.73 -10.30
C ALA A 510 -22.15 27.11 -9.73
N LEU A 511 -21.07 27.10 -10.51
CA LEU A 511 -19.79 26.53 -10.06
C LEU A 511 -19.27 27.32 -8.83
N PRO A 512 -18.94 26.64 -7.72
CA PRO A 512 -18.46 27.29 -6.49
C PRO A 512 -17.14 28.05 -6.60
#